data_AF-A0A959YE41-F1
#
_entry.id   AF-A0A959YE41-F1
#
_cell.length_a   1.000
_cell.length_b   1.000
_cell.length_c   1.000
_cell.angle_alpha   90.00
_cell.angle_beta   90.00
_cell.angle_gamma   90.00
#
_symmetry.space_group_name_H-M   'P 1'
#
loop_
_entity.id
_entity.type
_entity.pdbx_description
1 polymer ?
#
loop_
_entity_poly.entity_id
_entity_poly.type
_entity_poly.pdbx_seq_one_letter_code
_entity_poly.pdbx_strand_id
1 'polypeptide(L)'
;MKRKKHLQAARIAGATALFLLLGRPAAHAQDTTFASNGGFDPDRVIDLTHRLTLRVYGSTKFNSMDLEDGRQSSRITYRPNTNVNLGVGASYRSLTLNIGVGFPFLNGDQELRGRTRYFDAQGNMYGRRYAINLFAQVYQGYYIDALSYPGSAAGDPLYQSIIDHDRLRPDMHQENLGASVIYIVNNRKFSYRAAFNQDAWQRRSAGSMLVGGYADYQGMRSDRTEIPTPVDTLFDPALRFRRIDLYELGGLFGYVHTFVIGHHVFLSASFAGGIGLGRSETFFPEAEGDTSRVHLGLELRIQQRLAFGYNGNHACVGVSYTNERSTANLGPDVTYGWNVGNFRLFVAYRIPVRIGIIEKAMRRLKGT
;
A
#
# COMPACT_ATOMS: atom_id res chain seq x y z
N MET A 1 17.32 -17.21 -26.09
CA MET A 1 17.61 -16.37 -24.90
C MET A 1 17.44 -14.86 -25.10
N LYS A 2 17.70 -14.26 -26.29
CA LYS A 2 17.57 -12.81 -26.52
C LYS A 2 16.13 -12.26 -26.58
N ARG A 3 15.13 -13.05 -27.00
CA ARG A 3 13.71 -12.62 -27.06
C ARG A 3 13.05 -12.36 -25.69
N LYS A 4 13.44 -13.07 -24.62
CA LYS A 4 12.88 -12.84 -23.26
C LYS A 4 13.34 -11.51 -22.65
N LYS A 5 14.53 -11.01 -22.99
CA LYS A 5 15.04 -9.71 -22.50
C LYS A 5 14.34 -8.51 -23.16
N HIS A 6 13.93 -8.63 -24.43
CA HIS A 6 13.18 -7.56 -25.11
C HIS A 6 11.74 -7.41 -24.58
N LEU A 7 11.10 -8.50 -24.12
CA LEU A 7 9.78 -8.43 -23.48
C LEU A 7 9.82 -7.75 -22.10
N GLN A 8 10.89 -7.97 -21.31
CA GLN A 8 11.09 -7.28 -20.03
C GLN A 8 11.34 -5.77 -20.22
N ALA A 9 12.10 -5.37 -21.25
CA ALA A 9 12.32 -3.96 -21.56
C ALA A 9 11.05 -3.25 -22.07
N ALA A 10 10.21 -3.96 -22.85
CA ALA A 10 8.93 -3.42 -23.33
C ALA A 10 7.88 -3.23 -22.21
N ARG A 11 7.89 -4.10 -21.19
CA ARG A 11 7.03 -3.98 -19.98
C ARG A 11 7.35 -2.74 -19.13
N ILE A 12 8.61 -2.29 -19.14
CA ILE A 12 9.05 -1.06 -18.44
C ILE A 12 8.72 0.20 -19.26
N ALA A 13 8.74 0.11 -20.59
CA ALA A 13 8.45 1.24 -21.47
C ALA A 13 6.95 1.64 -21.47
N GLY A 14 6.04 0.67 -21.34
CA GLY A 14 4.59 0.93 -21.27
C GLY A 14 4.15 1.75 -20.04
N ALA A 15 4.84 1.59 -18.91
CA ALA A 15 4.59 2.35 -17.69
C ALA A 15 5.07 3.81 -17.76
N THR A 16 5.94 4.14 -18.73
CA THR A 16 6.52 5.49 -18.83
C THR A 16 5.62 6.45 -19.62
N ALA A 17 4.76 5.94 -20.51
CA ALA A 17 3.93 6.77 -21.39
C ALA A 17 2.66 7.33 -20.72
N LEU A 18 2.18 6.75 -19.61
CA LEU A 18 1.00 7.24 -18.90
C LEU A 18 1.31 8.45 -17.97
N PHE A 19 2.59 8.78 -17.76
CA PHE A 19 3.03 9.85 -16.87
C PHE A 19 3.08 11.26 -17.50
N LEU A 20 2.79 11.41 -18.80
CA LEU A 20 2.94 12.68 -19.51
C LEU A 20 1.66 13.54 -19.65
N LEU A 21 0.52 13.13 -19.09
CA LEU A 21 -0.75 13.88 -19.22
C LEU A 21 -1.18 14.72 -18.01
N LEU A 22 -0.38 14.80 -16.94
CA LEU A 22 -0.68 15.64 -15.76
C LEU A 22 0.07 16.98 -15.76
N GLY A 23 0.07 17.67 -16.90
CA GLY A 23 0.99 18.78 -17.16
C GLY A 23 0.39 20.06 -17.73
N ARG A 24 -0.71 20.60 -17.18
CA ARG A 24 -0.95 22.06 -17.20
C ARG A 24 -1.51 22.52 -15.86
N PRO A 25 -0.73 23.19 -14.99
CA PRO A 25 -1.30 23.87 -13.85
C PRO A 25 -2.19 25.00 -14.38
N ALA A 26 -3.51 24.87 -14.23
CA ALA A 26 -4.39 26.01 -14.32
C ALA A 26 -3.90 27.04 -13.30
N ALA A 27 -3.53 28.22 -13.79
CA ALA A 27 -3.11 29.35 -13.00
C ALA A 27 -4.29 29.85 -12.16
N HIS A 28 -4.56 29.19 -11.03
CA HIS A 28 -5.46 29.71 -10.02
C HIS A 28 -4.70 30.72 -9.16
N ALA A 29 -5.21 31.95 -9.16
CA ALA A 29 -4.77 33.05 -8.32
C ALA A 29 -4.41 32.56 -6.91
N GLN A 30 -3.14 32.74 -6.52
CA GLN A 30 -2.70 32.48 -5.17
C GLN A 30 -3.24 33.59 -4.27
N ASP A 31 -4.16 33.27 -3.37
CA ASP A 31 -4.44 34.10 -2.19
C ASP A 31 -3.12 34.32 -1.44
N THR A 32 -2.64 35.55 -1.44
CA THR A 32 -1.36 35.97 -0.85
C THR A 32 -1.35 35.93 0.67
N THR A 33 -2.51 35.78 1.31
CA THR A 33 -2.70 35.81 2.78
C THR A 33 -2.06 34.65 3.54
N PHE A 34 -1.78 33.50 2.90
CA PHE A 34 -1.31 32.29 3.61
C PHE A 34 0.05 31.76 3.14
N ALA A 35 0.80 32.53 2.33
CA ALA A 35 2.04 32.08 1.73
C ALA A 35 3.13 31.66 2.75
N SER A 36 3.13 32.26 3.95
CA SER A 36 4.14 32.02 5.00
C SER A 36 3.98 30.70 5.76
N ASN A 37 2.77 30.12 5.82
CA ASN A 37 2.45 28.89 6.56
C ASN A 37 2.21 27.70 5.60
N GLY A 38 2.98 27.63 4.51
CA GLY A 38 2.81 26.59 3.48
C GLY A 38 1.47 26.64 2.74
N GLY A 39 0.71 27.74 2.87
CA GLY A 39 -0.65 27.89 2.33
C GLY A 39 -1.76 27.31 3.23
N PHE A 40 -1.45 26.92 4.46
CA PHE A 40 -2.45 26.48 5.44
C PHE A 40 -3.02 27.65 6.25
N ASP A 41 -4.26 27.51 6.68
CA ASP A 41 -4.91 28.36 7.68
C ASP A 41 -4.19 28.19 9.05
N PRO A 42 -3.51 29.22 9.57
CA PRO A 42 -2.68 29.14 10.77
C PRO A 42 -3.47 28.85 12.06
N ASP A 43 -4.78 29.15 12.08
CA ASP A 43 -5.64 28.83 13.22
C ASP A 43 -5.98 27.33 13.29
N ARG A 44 -5.79 26.62 12.16
CA ARG A 44 -6.12 25.20 12.00
C ARG A 44 -4.89 24.32 11.96
N VAL A 45 -3.86 24.72 11.20
CA VAL A 45 -2.67 23.91 10.93
C VAL A 45 -1.41 24.77 11.02
N ILE A 46 -0.40 24.30 11.75
CA ILE A 46 0.94 24.88 11.76
C ILE A 46 1.85 24.05 10.85
N ASP A 47 2.51 24.71 9.90
CA ASP A 47 3.54 24.08 9.08
C ASP A 47 4.88 24.00 9.82
N LEU A 48 5.39 22.78 10.00
CA LEU A 48 6.65 22.51 10.68
C LEU A 48 7.72 21.98 9.72
N THR A 49 7.52 22.10 8.40
CA THR A 49 8.49 21.71 7.35
C THR A 49 9.90 22.23 7.58
N HIS A 50 10.01 23.41 8.20
CA HIS A 50 11.28 24.09 8.45
C HIS A 50 12.08 23.47 9.61
N ARG A 51 11.50 22.53 10.36
CA ARG A 51 12.18 21.78 11.43
C ARG A 51 12.54 20.40 10.91
N LEU A 52 13.72 19.92 11.30
CA LEU A 52 14.10 18.54 11.05
C LEU A 52 13.30 17.65 12.00
N THR A 53 12.47 16.77 11.45
CA THR A 53 11.70 15.80 12.24
C THR A 53 12.37 14.43 12.12
N LEU A 54 12.95 13.95 13.22
CA LEU A 54 13.50 12.61 13.33
C LEU A 54 12.44 11.67 13.90
N ARG A 55 12.45 10.41 13.48
CA ARG A 55 11.49 9.39 13.90
C ARG A 55 12.20 8.09 14.23
N VAL A 56 11.71 7.44 15.27
CA VAL A 56 11.90 6.00 15.52
C VAL A 56 10.53 5.35 15.49
N TYR A 57 10.42 4.17 14.89
CA TYR A 57 9.15 3.47 14.79
C TYR A 57 9.32 1.95 14.83
N GLY A 58 8.36 1.28 15.46
CA GLY A 58 8.12 -0.14 15.28
C GLY A 58 6.95 -0.34 14.34
N SER A 59 7.04 -1.28 13.39
CA SER A 59 5.97 -1.52 12.44
C SER A 59 5.84 -2.98 12.04
N THR A 60 4.60 -3.44 11.98
CA THR A 60 4.21 -4.76 11.46
C THR A 60 3.45 -4.53 10.17
N LYS A 61 4.07 -4.95 9.07
CA LYS A 61 3.41 -4.99 7.77
C LYS A 61 2.64 -6.30 7.67
N PHE A 62 1.52 -6.29 6.98
CA PHE A 62 0.81 -7.50 6.59
C PHE A 62 0.49 -7.42 5.11
N ASN A 63 0.50 -8.57 4.46
CA ASN A 63 0.13 -8.75 3.06
C ASN A 63 -0.62 -10.07 2.99
N SER A 64 -1.74 -10.11 2.28
CA SER A 64 -2.45 -11.34 2.00
C SER A 64 -2.96 -11.36 0.57
N MET A 65 -3.03 -12.58 0.04
CA MET A 65 -3.71 -12.86 -1.21
C MET A 65 -4.79 -13.87 -0.93
N ASP A 66 -5.98 -13.57 -1.42
CA ASP A 66 -7.19 -14.32 -1.16
C ASP A 66 -7.71 -14.82 -2.51
N LEU A 67 -7.87 -16.13 -2.65
CA LEU A 67 -8.55 -16.74 -3.79
C LEU A 67 -9.90 -17.27 -3.29
N GLU A 68 -10.98 -16.80 -3.90
CA GLU A 68 -12.33 -17.13 -3.47
C GLU A 68 -13.17 -17.62 -4.65
N ASP A 69 -13.80 -18.78 -4.46
CA ASP A 69 -14.86 -19.33 -5.31
C ASP A 69 -16.17 -19.21 -4.55
N GLY A 70 -16.97 -18.20 -4.89
CA GLY A 70 -18.25 -17.91 -4.28
C GLY A 70 -19.31 -18.96 -4.59
N ARG A 71 -19.22 -19.67 -5.72
CA ARG A 71 -20.18 -20.71 -6.11
C ARG A 71 -20.00 -21.95 -5.25
N GLN A 72 -18.76 -22.34 -4.98
CA GLN A 72 -18.44 -23.48 -4.13
C GLN A 72 -18.25 -23.09 -2.67
N SER A 73 -18.29 -21.80 -2.31
CA SER A 73 -17.97 -21.32 -0.96
C SER A 73 -16.59 -21.77 -0.48
N SER A 74 -15.63 -21.81 -1.40
CA SER A 74 -14.25 -22.22 -1.14
C SER A 74 -13.34 -21.01 -1.15
N ARG A 75 -12.40 -20.96 -0.20
CA ARG A 75 -11.46 -19.85 -0.06
C ARG A 75 -10.11 -20.35 0.44
N ILE A 76 -9.05 -19.80 -0.14
CA ILE A 76 -7.68 -19.98 0.35
C ILE A 76 -7.00 -18.62 0.49
N THR A 77 -6.32 -18.42 1.63
CA THR A 77 -5.60 -17.18 1.94
C THR A 77 -4.12 -17.49 2.12
N TYR A 78 -3.30 -16.81 1.33
CA TYR A 78 -1.85 -16.86 1.41
C TYR A 78 -1.30 -15.64 2.12
N ARG A 79 -0.32 -15.83 3.01
CA ARG A 79 0.42 -14.74 3.65
C ARG A 79 1.92 -14.96 3.56
N PRO A 80 2.72 -13.90 3.35
CA PRO A 80 4.14 -13.96 3.61
C PRO A 80 4.38 -13.93 5.11
N ASN A 81 5.45 -14.58 5.55
CA ASN A 81 5.97 -14.43 6.90
C ASN A 81 6.67 -13.06 7.03
N THR A 82 5.87 -12.04 7.32
CA THR A 82 6.33 -10.65 7.42
C THR A 82 6.80 -10.33 8.82
N ASN A 83 7.98 -9.71 8.89
CA ASN A 83 8.65 -9.43 10.14
C ASN A 83 8.13 -8.16 10.83
N VAL A 84 8.17 -8.15 12.15
CA VAL A 84 8.20 -6.90 12.93
C VAL A 84 9.48 -6.15 12.58
N ASN A 85 9.32 -4.93 12.08
CA ASN A 85 10.41 -4.06 11.68
C ASN A 85 10.60 -2.94 12.71
N LEU A 86 11.85 -2.63 13.05
CA LEU A 86 12.19 -1.36 13.69
C LEU A 86 12.82 -0.46 12.64
N GLY A 87 12.46 0.82 12.67
CA GLY A 87 12.92 1.77 11.68
C GLY A 87 13.18 3.15 12.22
N VAL A 88 13.94 3.89 11.43
CA VAL A 88 14.26 5.29 11.63
C VAL A 88 13.74 6.09 10.46
N GLY A 89 13.33 7.33 10.71
CA GLY A 89 12.84 8.22 9.67
C GLY A 89 13.31 9.64 9.88
N ALA A 90 13.38 10.39 8.80
CA ALA A 90 13.67 11.82 8.83
C ALA A 90 12.75 12.54 7.86
N SER A 91 12.25 13.70 8.26
CA SER A 91 11.51 14.62 7.40
C SER A 91 12.09 16.02 7.52
N TYR A 92 12.34 16.65 6.38
CA TYR A 92 12.75 18.04 6.31
C TYR A 92 12.24 18.65 5.01
N ARG A 93 11.61 19.82 5.10
CA ARG A 93 10.84 20.41 4.01
C ARG A 93 9.79 19.42 3.50
N SER A 94 9.70 19.20 2.20
CA SER A 94 8.72 18.29 1.60
C SER A 94 9.23 16.85 1.47
N LEU A 95 10.46 16.56 1.93
CA LEU A 95 11.08 15.24 1.79
C LEU A 95 10.95 14.46 3.10
N THR A 96 10.48 13.21 2.99
CA THR A 96 10.43 12.25 4.08
C THR A 96 11.06 10.94 3.64
N LEU A 97 11.99 10.42 4.43
CA LEU A 97 12.61 9.12 4.23
C LEU A 97 12.39 8.27 5.48
N ASN A 98 11.96 7.03 5.31
CA ASN A 98 11.81 6.07 6.40
C ASN A 98 12.52 4.77 5.99
N ILE A 99 13.41 4.26 6.84
CA ILE A 99 14.12 3.00 6.63
C ILE A 99 13.79 2.09 7.80
N GLY A 100 13.25 0.91 7.52
CA GLY A 100 12.96 -0.12 8.52
C GLY A 100 13.68 -1.41 8.19
N VAL A 101 14.20 -2.08 9.22
CA VAL A 101 14.84 -3.38 9.11
C VAL A 101 14.16 -4.37 10.07
N GLY A 102 13.95 -5.60 9.58
CA GLY A 102 13.42 -6.69 10.39
C GLY A 102 14.52 -7.27 11.27
N PHE A 103 14.22 -7.53 12.55
CA PHE A 103 15.19 -8.10 13.49
C PHE A 103 14.85 -9.56 13.78
N PRO A 104 15.79 -10.52 13.62
CA PRO A 104 15.51 -11.95 13.81
C PRO A 104 14.90 -12.31 15.18
N PHE A 105 15.29 -11.61 16.25
CA PHE A 105 14.81 -11.88 17.61
C PHE A 105 13.32 -11.57 17.84
N LEU A 106 12.68 -10.79 16.96
CA LEU A 106 11.24 -10.51 17.02
C LEU A 106 10.41 -11.47 16.15
N ASN A 107 11.05 -12.36 15.38
CA ASN A 107 10.44 -13.09 14.28
C ASN A 107 10.81 -14.59 14.32
N GLY A 108 10.28 -15.29 15.31
CA GLY A 108 10.62 -16.67 15.69
C GLY A 108 9.64 -17.77 15.24
N ASP A 109 8.85 -17.52 14.19
CA ASP A 109 7.77 -18.40 13.72
C ASP A 109 8.07 -19.08 12.37
N GLN A 110 9.35 -19.12 11.98
CA GLN A 110 9.80 -19.65 10.68
C GLN A 110 9.47 -21.13 10.48
N GLU A 111 9.40 -21.93 11.55
CA GLU A 111 9.05 -23.34 11.46
C GLU A 111 7.60 -23.54 10.96
N LEU A 112 6.66 -22.69 11.42
CA LEU A 112 5.25 -22.78 11.02
C LEU A 112 4.92 -21.96 9.78
N ARG A 113 5.57 -20.82 9.56
CA ARG A 113 5.23 -19.87 8.49
C ARG A 113 6.21 -19.85 7.33
N GLY A 114 7.28 -20.62 7.43
CA GLY A 114 8.38 -20.61 6.47
C GLY A 114 9.14 -19.29 6.47
N ARG A 115 10.12 -19.21 5.55
CA ARG A 115 10.93 -18.01 5.35
C ARG A 115 10.42 -17.21 4.16
N THR A 116 10.15 -15.93 4.37
CA THR A 116 9.88 -14.97 3.29
C THR A 116 11.09 -14.08 3.03
N ARG A 117 11.43 -13.89 1.76
CA ARG A 117 12.36 -12.85 1.30
C ARG A 117 11.55 -11.73 0.68
N TYR A 118 11.82 -10.49 1.05
CA TYR A 118 11.08 -9.37 0.50
C TYR A 118 11.93 -8.13 0.28
N PHE A 119 11.52 -7.36 -0.72
CA PHE A 119 11.89 -5.97 -0.94
C PHE A 119 10.61 -5.15 -0.94
N ASP A 120 10.51 -4.12 -0.11
CA ASP A 120 9.30 -3.31 0.00
C ASP A 120 9.69 -1.84 0.17
N ALA A 121 9.70 -1.13 -0.95
CA ALA A 121 9.96 0.30 -1.03
C ALA A 121 8.64 1.06 -1.21
N GLN A 122 8.41 2.05 -0.35
CA GLN A 122 7.23 2.91 -0.41
C GLN A 122 7.67 4.37 -0.30
N GLY A 123 7.20 5.20 -1.23
CA GLY A 123 7.40 6.64 -1.25
C GLY A 123 6.08 7.37 -1.10
N ASN A 124 5.91 8.12 -0.02
CA ASN A 124 4.72 8.92 0.22
C ASN A 124 5.08 10.41 0.22
N MET A 125 4.40 11.18 -0.62
CA MET A 125 4.51 12.64 -0.67
C MET A 125 3.18 13.25 -0.28
N TYR A 126 3.09 13.73 0.95
CA TYR A 126 1.95 14.52 1.41
C TYR A 126 2.26 15.99 1.25
N GLY A 127 1.71 16.59 0.20
CA GLY A 127 1.64 18.03 0.04
C GLY A 127 0.40 18.61 0.68
N ARG A 128 0.19 19.91 0.46
CA ARG A 128 -1.03 20.59 0.91
C ARG A 128 -2.26 20.18 0.08
N ARG A 129 -2.12 20.19 -1.24
CA ARG A 129 -3.20 19.90 -2.21
C ARG A 129 -3.27 18.44 -2.63
N TYR A 130 -2.12 17.77 -2.69
CA TYR A 130 -2.00 16.43 -3.24
C TYR A 130 -1.32 15.50 -2.25
N ALA A 131 -1.82 14.28 -2.16
CA ALA A 131 -1.17 13.14 -1.54
C ALA A 131 -0.82 12.15 -2.64
N ILE A 132 0.47 11.88 -2.82
CA ILE A 132 0.97 10.94 -3.81
C ILE A 132 1.60 9.76 -3.07
N ASN A 133 1.22 8.53 -3.41
CA ASN A 133 1.85 7.33 -2.88
C ASN A 133 2.40 6.52 -4.05
N LEU A 134 3.63 6.02 -3.89
CA LEU A 134 4.31 5.13 -4.81
C LEU A 134 4.77 3.90 -4.03
N PHE A 135 4.63 2.71 -4.60
CA PHE A 135 5.16 1.49 -3.98
C PHE A 135 5.75 0.55 -5.02
N ALA A 136 6.81 -0.15 -4.63
CA ALA A 136 7.42 -1.24 -5.37
C ALA A 136 7.75 -2.35 -4.38
N GLN A 137 7.14 -3.51 -4.57
CA GLN A 137 7.17 -4.61 -3.63
C GLN A 137 7.47 -5.91 -4.35
N VAL A 138 8.38 -6.70 -3.80
CA VAL A 138 8.68 -8.06 -4.24
C VAL A 138 8.69 -8.94 -3.01
N TYR A 139 7.90 -10.01 -3.03
CA TYR A 139 7.82 -10.98 -1.94
C TYR A 139 8.01 -12.37 -2.50
N GLN A 140 8.83 -13.19 -1.84
CA GLN A 140 9.07 -14.58 -2.19
C GLN A 140 8.94 -15.45 -0.95
N GLY A 141 8.15 -16.51 -1.07
CA GLY A 141 7.85 -17.45 0.01
C GLY A 141 6.63 -17.02 0.81
N TYR A 142 5.62 -17.87 0.77
CA TYR A 142 4.32 -17.70 1.43
C TYR A 142 3.97 -18.95 2.23
N TYR A 143 2.89 -18.86 2.99
CA TYR A 143 2.23 -20.02 3.58
C TYR A 143 0.70 -19.88 3.48
N ILE A 144 -0.01 -21.00 3.55
CA ILE A 144 -1.47 -21.06 3.67
C ILE A 144 -1.84 -20.63 5.09
N ASP A 145 -2.43 -19.44 5.21
CA ASP A 145 -2.88 -18.87 6.48
C ASP A 145 -4.29 -19.34 6.84
N ALA A 146 -5.16 -19.47 5.82
CA ALA A 146 -6.50 -20.00 5.96
C ALA A 146 -6.90 -20.80 4.71
N LEU A 147 -7.66 -21.88 4.92
CA LEU A 147 -8.28 -22.69 3.88
C LEU A 147 -9.68 -23.08 4.36
N SER A 148 -10.69 -22.88 3.53
CA SER A 148 -12.09 -23.21 3.77
C SER A 148 -12.70 -23.78 2.49
N TYR A 149 -13.55 -24.78 2.62
CA TYR A 149 -14.29 -25.42 1.52
C TYR A 149 -15.55 -26.10 2.09
N PRO A 150 -16.53 -26.52 1.27
CA PRO A 150 -17.71 -27.21 1.75
C PRO A 150 -17.37 -28.43 2.61
N GLY A 151 -17.83 -28.41 3.86
CA GLY A 151 -17.57 -29.48 4.83
C GLY A 151 -16.28 -29.33 5.63
N SER A 152 -15.46 -28.28 5.40
CA SER A 152 -14.29 -28.00 6.23
C SER A 152 -14.73 -27.59 7.64
N ALA A 153 -14.58 -28.49 8.61
CA ALA A 153 -14.91 -28.29 10.02
C ALA A 153 -13.67 -28.46 10.90
N ALA A 154 -13.79 -28.09 12.18
CA ALA A 154 -12.73 -28.32 13.16
C ALA A 154 -12.42 -29.83 13.24
N GLY A 155 -11.18 -30.21 12.93
CA GLY A 155 -10.74 -31.61 12.90
C GLY A 155 -10.81 -32.30 11.54
N ASP A 156 -11.07 -31.57 10.45
CA ASP A 156 -11.06 -32.12 9.10
C ASP A 156 -9.68 -32.73 8.74
N PRO A 157 -9.60 -34.06 8.48
CA PRO A 157 -8.34 -34.72 8.11
C PRO A 157 -7.73 -34.21 6.81
N LEU A 158 -8.55 -33.80 5.84
CA LEU A 158 -8.08 -33.28 4.56
C LEU A 158 -7.35 -31.94 4.79
N TYR A 159 -7.94 -31.06 5.59
CA TYR A 159 -7.30 -29.82 6.00
C TYR A 159 -5.97 -30.07 6.70
N GLN A 160 -5.92 -30.98 7.69
CA GLN A 160 -4.67 -31.31 8.39
C GLN A 160 -3.60 -31.83 7.43
N SER A 161 -3.98 -32.72 6.51
CA SER A 161 -3.04 -33.24 5.50
C SER A 161 -2.42 -32.14 4.64
N ILE A 162 -3.20 -31.13 4.25
CA ILE A 162 -2.72 -29.98 3.45
C ILE A 162 -1.82 -29.09 4.30
N ILE A 163 -2.18 -28.83 5.55
CA ILE A 163 -1.37 -28.02 6.42
C ILE A 163 -0.02 -28.70 6.76
N ASP A 164 0.01 -30.03 6.82
CA ASP A 164 1.24 -30.77 7.10
C ASP A 164 2.18 -30.85 5.88
N HIS A 165 1.64 -30.97 4.66
CA HIS A 165 2.44 -31.24 3.46
C HIS A 165 2.57 -30.04 2.51
N ASP A 166 1.55 -29.17 2.45
CA ASP A 166 1.41 -28.14 1.43
C ASP A 166 1.30 -26.71 2.00
N ARG A 167 1.30 -26.55 3.33
CA ARG A 167 1.21 -25.23 3.97
C ARG A 167 2.23 -24.25 3.47
N LEU A 168 3.48 -24.67 3.33
CA LEU A 168 4.56 -23.78 2.91
C LEU A 168 4.62 -23.69 1.38
N ARG A 169 4.67 -22.47 0.88
CA ARG A 169 4.77 -22.13 -0.54
C ARG A 169 6.01 -21.28 -0.80
N PRO A 170 7.23 -21.84 -0.66
CA PRO A 170 8.48 -21.14 -0.93
C PRO A 170 8.63 -20.74 -2.41
N ASP A 171 7.86 -21.39 -3.30
CA ASP A 171 7.81 -21.17 -4.74
C ASP A 171 7.03 -19.91 -5.14
N MET A 172 6.10 -19.44 -4.29
CA MET A 172 5.28 -18.27 -4.60
C MET A 172 6.09 -16.98 -4.59
N HIS A 173 5.94 -16.19 -5.65
CA HIS A 173 6.64 -14.95 -5.87
C HIS A 173 5.70 -13.85 -6.36
N GLN A 174 5.54 -12.81 -5.54
CA GLN A 174 4.72 -11.64 -5.83
C GLN A 174 5.58 -10.45 -6.25
N GLU A 175 5.10 -9.68 -7.23
CA GLU A 175 5.67 -8.40 -7.68
C GLU A 175 4.56 -7.36 -7.77
N ASN A 176 4.60 -6.31 -6.98
CA ASN A 176 3.61 -5.23 -7.04
C ASN A 176 4.31 -3.89 -7.32
N LEU A 177 3.74 -3.09 -8.20
CA LEU A 177 4.19 -1.75 -8.52
C LEU A 177 2.98 -0.84 -8.69
N GLY A 178 2.93 0.27 -7.98
CA GLY A 178 1.77 1.13 -8.07
C GLY A 178 1.99 2.57 -7.68
N ALA A 179 1.05 3.39 -8.11
CA ALA A 179 0.97 4.82 -7.82
C ALA A 179 -0.47 5.24 -7.55
N SER A 180 -0.67 6.15 -6.60
CA SER A 180 -1.94 6.84 -6.40
C SER A 180 -1.71 8.33 -6.20
N VAL A 181 -2.64 9.14 -6.69
CA VAL A 181 -2.66 10.60 -6.51
C VAL A 181 -4.04 11.00 -6.02
N ILE A 182 -4.09 11.63 -4.86
CA ILE A 182 -5.34 12.09 -4.23
C ILE A 182 -5.27 13.60 -4.05
N TYR A 183 -6.24 14.31 -4.60
CA TYR A 183 -6.50 15.71 -4.33
C TYR A 183 -7.30 15.88 -3.04
N ILE A 184 -6.83 16.78 -2.20
CA ILE A 184 -7.42 17.15 -0.92
C ILE A 184 -8.24 18.42 -1.13
N VAL A 185 -9.57 18.30 -1.10
CA VAL A 185 -10.46 19.43 -1.39
C VAL A 185 -10.31 20.56 -0.35
N ASN A 186 -10.35 20.23 0.95
CA ASN A 186 -10.17 21.18 2.05
C ASN A 186 -8.69 21.38 2.41
N ASN A 187 -7.85 21.61 1.39
CA ASN A 187 -6.39 21.73 1.51
C ASN A 187 -5.89 22.95 2.28
N ARG A 188 -6.75 23.87 2.74
CA ARG A 188 -6.33 24.99 3.59
C ARG A 188 -6.47 24.67 5.07
N LYS A 189 -7.48 23.89 5.46
CA LYS A 189 -7.82 23.63 6.87
C LYS A 189 -7.43 22.22 7.34
N PHE A 190 -7.24 21.28 6.43
CA PHE A 190 -6.88 19.88 6.73
C PHE A 190 -5.47 19.54 6.25
N SER A 191 -4.75 18.69 6.99
CA SER A 191 -3.40 18.25 6.64
C SER A 191 -3.15 16.76 6.93
N TYR A 192 -2.92 15.96 5.87
CA TYR A 192 -2.42 14.58 6.01
C TYR A 192 -1.06 14.51 6.70
N ARG A 193 -0.22 15.51 6.43
CA ARG A 193 1.13 15.63 6.98
C ARG A 193 1.12 15.60 8.51
N ALA A 194 0.12 16.19 9.14
CA ALA A 194 0.03 16.23 10.60
C ALA A 194 -0.09 14.84 11.23
N ALA A 195 -0.87 13.95 10.60
CA ALA A 195 -1.12 12.61 11.11
C ALA A 195 -0.02 11.60 10.73
N PHE A 196 0.51 11.68 9.48
CA PHE A 196 1.37 10.61 8.92
C PHE A 196 2.84 11.00 8.74
N ASN A 197 3.15 12.28 8.52
CA ASN A 197 4.53 12.77 8.41
C ASN A 197 5.00 13.51 9.67
N GLN A 198 4.11 13.91 10.58
CA GLN A 198 4.42 14.65 11.81
C GLN A 198 5.26 15.93 11.59
N ASP A 199 5.33 16.45 10.37
CA ASP A 199 6.01 17.69 9.96
C ASP A 199 5.01 18.84 9.76
N ALA A 200 3.76 18.63 10.17
CA ALA A 200 2.74 19.65 10.36
C ALA A 200 1.98 19.36 11.67
N TRP A 201 1.20 20.31 12.15
CA TRP A 201 0.40 20.15 13.35
C TRP A 201 -1.02 20.67 13.13
N GLN A 202 -1.98 19.74 13.06
CA GLN A 202 -3.41 20.02 13.07
C GLN A 202 -3.85 20.40 14.49
N ARG A 203 -4.15 21.69 14.75
CA ARG A 203 -4.56 22.20 16.06
C ARG A 203 -6.07 22.19 16.26
N ARG A 204 -6.86 22.18 15.19
CA ARG A 204 -8.33 22.10 15.28
C ARG A 204 -8.86 21.05 14.34
N SER A 205 -9.99 20.44 14.72
CA SER A 205 -10.64 19.42 13.90
C SER A 205 -10.96 19.94 12.51
N ALA A 206 -10.67 19.12 11.50
CA ALA A 206 -11.00 19.41 10.11
C ALA A 206 -11.09 18.10 9.34
N GLY A 207 -11.96 18.08 8.33
CA GLY A 207 -12.03 17.02 7.36
C GLY A 207 -11.98 17.54 5.93
N SER A 208 -11.79 16.62 4.99
CA SER A 208 -11.68 16.91 3.57
C SER A 208 -12.27 15.77 2.75
N MET A 209 -12.97 16.13 1.67
CA MET A 209 -13.21 15.20 0.57
C MET A 209 -11.88 14.89 -0.12
N LEU A 210 -11.79 13.67 -0.63
CA LEU A 210 -10.66 13.09 -1.32
C LEU A 210 -11.12 12.68 -2.71
N VAL A 211 -10.42 13.16 -3.74
CA VAL A 211 -10.72 12.81 -5.14
C VAL A 211 -9.41 12.51 -5.82
N GLY A 212 -9.29 11.38 -6.48
CA GLY A 212 -8.01 10.94 -7.01
C GLY A 212 -8.12 9.82 -8.02
N GLY A 213 -6.98 9.28 -8.35
CA GLY A 213 -6.86 8.09 -9.18
C GLY A 213 -5.64 7.28 -8.79
N TYR A 214 -5.58 6.08 -9.34
CA TYR A 214 -4.50 5.14 -9.09
C TYR A 214 -4.25 4.27 -10.32
N ALA A 215 -3.03 3.76 -10.40
CA ALA A 215 -2.64 2.75 -11.37
C ALA A 215 -1.64 1.81 -10.71
N ASP A 216 -1.79 0.52 -10.93
CA ASP A 216 -0.84 -0.47 -10.43
C ASP A 216 -0.85 -1.75 -11.24
N TYR A 217 0.24 -2.48 -11.04
CA TYR A 217 0.49 -3.81 -11.52
C TYR A 217 0.68 -4.72 -10.31
N GLN A 218 0.04 -5.89 -10.36
CA GLN A 218 0.21 -6.96 -9.39
C GLN A 218 0.49 -8.26 -10.17
N GLY A 219 1.66 -8.84 -9.93
CA GLY A 219 2.07 -10.11 -10.51
C GLY A 219 2.21 -11.14 -9.41
N MET A 220 1.68 -12.34 -9.64
CA MET A 220 1.98 -13.52 -8.84
C MET A 220 2.39 -14.67 -9.75
N ARG A 221 3.38 -15.44 -9.33
CA ARG A 221 3.80 -16.68 -9.98
C ARG A 221 4.22 -17.73 -8.96
N SER A 222 4.09 -18.99 -9.36
CA SER A 222 4.45 -20.17 -8.60
C SER A 222 4.90 -21.29 -9.54
N ASP A 223 5.61 -22.28 -8.98
CA ASP A 223 6.09 -23.44 -9.75
C ASP A 223 4.96 -24.46 -10.00
N ARG A 224 3.97 -24.50 -9.08
CA ARG A 224 2.77 -25.34 -9.13
C ARG A 224 1.50 -24.50 -9.03
N THR A 225 0.33 -25.11 -9.24
CA THR A 225 -0.96 -24.42 -9.16
C THR A 225 -1.19 -23.78 -7.78
N GLU A 226 -1.91 -22.67 -7.75
CA GLU A 226 -2.21 -21.99 -6.48
C GLU A 226 -3.26 -22.69 -5.61
N ILE A 227 -3.93 -23.72 -6.12
CA ILE A 227 -4.79 -24.58 -5.30
C ILE A 227 -4.03 -25.89 -5.03
N PRO A 228 -3.92 -26.33 -3.76
CA PRO A 228 -3.34 -27.63 -3.42
C PRO A 228 -4.10 -28.77 -4.10
N THR A 229 -3.37 -29.75 -4.64
CA THR A 229 -3.94 -30.89 -5.38
C THR A 229 -5.04 -31.64 -4.62
N PRO A 230 -4.95 -31.87 -3.29
CA PRO A 230 -6.00 -32.62 -2.57
C PRO A 230 -7.38 -31.95 -2.55
N VAL A 231 -7.46 -30.64 -2.81
CA VAL A 231 -8.71 -29.86 -2.79
C VAL A 231 -9.01 -29.22 -4.14
N ASP A 232 -8.28 -29.56 -5.20
CA ASP A 232 -8.40 -28.89 -6.49
C ASP A 232 -9.84 -28.96 -7.04
N THR A 233 -10.52 -30.10 -6.90
CA THR A 233 -11.90 -30.32 -7.32
C THR A 233 -12.93 -29.51 -6.53
N LEU A 234 -12.56 -28.97 -5.37
CA LEU A 234 -13.39 -28.14 -4.51
C LEU A 234 -13.23 -26.64 -4.82
N PHE A 235 -12.45 -26.29 -5.85
CA PHE A 235 -12.31 -24.93 -6.34
C PHE A 235 -12.59 -24.87 -7.84
N ASP A 236 -13.12 -23.74 -8.30
CA ASP A 236 -13.29 -23.44 -9.71
C ASP A 236 -11.96 -23.58 -10.48
N PRO A 237 -11.96 -24.23 -11.66
CA PRO A 237 -10.78 -24.36 -12.50
C PRO A 237 -10.08 -23.03 -12.83
N ALA A 238 -10.81 -21.90 -12.83
CA ALA A 238 -10.25 -20.56 -13.06
C ALA A 238 -9.24 -20.13 -11.97
N LEU A 239 -9.25 -20.75 -10.79
CA LEU A 239 -8.27 -20.50 -9.72
C LEU A 239 -7.02 -21.38 -9.81
N ARG A 240 -7.00 -22.38 -10.70
CA ARG A 240 -5.90 -23.33 -10.86
C ARG A 240 -4.77 -22.77 -11.75
N PHE A 241 -4.59 -21.46 -11.78
CA PHE A 241 -3.47 -20.83 -12.45
C PHE A 241 -2.19 -21.02 -11.64
N ARG A 242 -1.03 -20.91 -12.29
CA ARG A 242 0.29 -20.81 -11.65
C ARG A 242 0.91 -19.42 -11.75
N ARG A 243 0.29 -18.55 -12.55
CA ARG A 243 0.69 -17.15 -12.66
C ARG A 243 -0.51 -16.28 -13.01
N ILE A 244 -0.52 -15.08 -12.46
CA ILE A 244 -1.46 -14.03 -12.80
C ILE A 244 -0.72 -12.69 -12.90
N ASP A 245 -1.01 -11.93 -13.95
CA ASP A 245 -0.59 -10.54 -14.11
C ASP A 245 -1.87 -9.67 -14.12
N LEU A 246 -2.03 -8.77 -13.15
CA LEU A 246 -3.15 -7.84 -13.05
C LEU A 246 -2.66 -6.40 -13.27
N TYR A 247 -3.40 -5.66 -14.08
CA TYR A 247 -3.19 -4.24 -14.33
C TYR A 247 -4.47 -3.49 -14.01
N GLU A 248 -4.41 -2.57 -13.05
CA GLU A 248 -5.56 -1.80 -12.59
C GLU A 248 -5.35 -0.31 -12.88
N LEU A 249 -6.40 0.36 -13.36
CA LEU A 249 -6.45 1.81 -13.51
C LEU A 249 -7.83 2.30 -13.07
N GLY A 250 -7.88 3.20 -12.09
CA GLY A 250 -9.16 3.60 -11.52
C GLY A 250 -9.17 4.96 -10.85
N GLY A 251 -10.39 5.37 -10.49
CA GLY A 251 -10.65 6.58 -9.70
C GLY A 251 -10.80 6.24 -8.22
N LEU A 252 -10.39 7.16 -7.34
CA LEU A 252 -10.58 7.10 -5.90
C LEU A 252 -11.44 8.26 -5.43
N PHE A 253 -12.43 7.98 -4.60
CA PHE A 253 -13.23 8.98 -3.90
C PHE A 253 -13.33 8.62 -2.42
N GLY A 254 -13.25 9.61 -1.56
CA GLY A 254 -13.25 9.35 -0.13
C GLY A 254 -13.40 10.58 0.74
N TYR A 255 -13.26 10.34 2.03
CA TYR A 255 -13.30 11.36 3.04
C TYR A 255 -12.25 11.08 4.12
N VAL A 256 -11.69 12.15 4.68
CA VAL A 256 -10.82 12.09 5.84
C VAL A 256 -11.26 13.14 6.85
N HIS A 257 -11.16 12.79 8.14
CA HIS A 257 -11.35 13.72 9.25
C HIS A 257 -10.26 13.51 10.30
N THR A 258 -9.64 14.60 10.74
CA THR A 258 -8.83 14.62 11.96
C THR A 258 -9.57 15.33 13.07
N PHE A 259 -9.96 14.61 14.11
CA PHE A 259 -10.49 15.16 15.36
C PHE A 259 -9.32 15.60 16.23
N VAL A 260 -9.42 16.79 16.83
CA VAL A 260 -8.38 17.34 17.71
C VAL A 260 -8.98 17.76 19.05
N ILE A 261 -8.37 17.30 20.15
CA ILE A 261 -8.77 17.63 21.52
C ILE A 261 -7.62 18.41 22.18
N GLY A 262 -7.95 19.56 22.76
CA GLY A 262 -6.99 20.41 23.48
C GLY A 262 -5.78 20.83 22.65
N HIS A 263 -5.92 20.92 21.33
CA HIS A 263 -4.83 21.18 20.37
C HIS A 263 -3.71 20.14 20.30
N HIS A 264 -3.73 19.07 21.11
CA HIS A 264 -2.61 18.13 21.23
C HIS A 264 -2.96 16.71 20.82
N VAL A 265 -4.09 16.17 21.31
CA VAL A 265 -4.53 14.82 21.00
C VAL A 265 -5.23 14.84 19.65
N PHE A 266 -4.87 13.93 18.75
CA PHE A 266 -5.52 13.79 17.45
C PHE A 266 -5.96 12.36 17.16
N LEU A 267 -7.09 12.23 16.48
CA LEU A 267 -7.58 11.01 15.85
C LEU A 267 -7.89 11.34 14.39
N SER A 268 -7.09 10.83 13.47
CA SER A 268 -7.29 10.94 12.02
C SER A 268 -7.87 9.65 11.48
N ALA A 269 -8.98 9.74 10.77
CA ALA A 269 -9.62 8.63 10.09
C ALA A 269 -9.87 9.01 8.63
N SER A 270 -9.31 8.22 7.71
CA SER A 270 -9.39 8.37 6.27
C SER A 270 -9.94 7.09 5.66
N PHE A 271 -10.93 7.24 4.79
CA PHE A 271 -11.51 6.17 4.00
C PHE A 271 -11.66 6.65 2.57
N ALA A 272 -11.14 5.90 1.61
CA ALA A 272 -11.36 6.13 0.19
C ALA A 272 -11.72 4.81 -0.50
N GLY A 273 -12.80 4.82 -1.27
CA GLY A 273 -13.18 3.73 -2.16
C GLY A 273 -12.84 4.09 -3.60
N GLY A 274 -12.54 3.09 -4.41
CA GLY A 274 -12.22 3.26 -5.82
C GLY A 274 -12.86 2.17 -6.66
N ILE A 275 -13.13 2.55 -7.90
CA ILE A 275 -13.56 1.63 -8.96
C ILE A 275 -12.62 1.85 -10.12
N GLY A 276 -12.08 0.77 -10.66
CA GLY A 276 -11.15 0.78 -11.76
C GLY A 276 -11.49 -0.23 -12.84
N LEU A 277 -10.86 -0.07 -14.00
CA LEU A 277 -10.79 -1.11 -15.02
C LEU A 277 -9.55 -1.95 -14.75
N GLY A 278 -9.77 -3.25 -14.67
CA GLY A 278 -8.75 -4.27 -14.49
C GLY A 278 -8.56 -5.10 -15.74
N ARG A 279 -7.30 -5.41 -16.07
CA ARG A 279 -6.93 -6.46 -17.03
C ARG A 279 -6.14 -7.52 -16.28
N SER A 280 -6.71 -8.71 -16.10
CA SER A 280 -6.03 -9.87 -15.54
C SER A 280 -5.67 -10.87 -16.63
N GLU A 281 -4.46 -11.38 -16.57
CA GLU A 281 -3.93 -12.41 -17.48
C GLU A 281 -3.45 -13.59 -16.63
N THR A 282 -4.18 -14.69 -16.69
CA THR A 282 -3.93 -15.92 -15.90
C THR A 282 -3.29 -16.97 -16.79
N PHE A 283 -2.31 -17.70 -16.25
CA PHE A 283 -1.58 -18.75 -16.96
C PHE A 283 -1.80 -20.10 -16.27
N PHE A 284 -2.33 -21.06 -17.02
CA PHE A 284 -2.68 -22.40 -16.54
C PHE A 284 -1.67 -23.43 -17.06
N PRO A 285 -1.20 -24.35 -16.22
CA PRO A 285 -0.31 -25.41 -16.67
C PRO A 285 -1.06 -26.43 -17.53
N GLU A 286 -0.61 -26.66 -18.76
CA GLU A 286 -1.09 -27.74 -19.63
C GLU A 286 0.09 -28.59 -20.17
N ALA A 287 -0.24 -29.75 -20.76
CA ALA A 287 0.75 -30.74 -21.20
C ALA A 287 1.75 -30.22 -22.26
N GLU A 288 1.34 -29.28 -23.11
CA GLU A 288 2.16 -28.71 -24.20
C GLU A 288 2.73 -27.32 -23.87
N GLY A 289 2.55 -26.84 -22.63
CA GLY A 289 2.95 -25.49 -22.20
C GLY A 289 1.79 -24.74 -21.55
N ASP A 290 2.03 -23.51 -21.10
CA ASP A 290 0.97 -22.73 -20.46
C ASP A 290 -0.02 -22.18 -21.46
N THR A 291 -1.31 -22.28 -21.14
CA THR A 291 -2.36 -21.51 -21.79
C THR A 291 -2.67 -20.26 -20.98
N SER A 292 -2.96 -19.14 -21.67
CA SER A 292 -3.27 -17.86 -21.03
C SER A 292 -4.72 -17.48 -21.24
N ARG A 293 -5.37 -16.96 -20.20
CA ARG A 293 -6.73 -16.40 -20.26
C ARG A 293 -6.70 -14.95 -19.82
N VAL A 294 -7.27 -14.08 -20.65
CA VAL A 294 -7.39 -12.65 -20.37
C VAL A 294 -8.81 -12.35 -19.92
N HIS A 295 -8.95 -11.66 -18.79
CA HIS A 295 -10.21 -11.14 -18.32
C HIS A 295 -10.11 -9.61 -18.17
N LEU A 296 -11.18 -8.93 -18.55
CA LEU A 296 -11.35 -7.49 -18.38
C LEU A 296 -12.55 -7.30 -17.47
N GLY A 297 -12.35 -6.59 -16.36
CA GLY A 297 -13.37 -6.46 -15.33
C GLY A 297 -13.35 -5.09 -14.65
N LEU A 298 -14.41 -4.84 -13.90
CA LEU A 298 -14.41 -3.77 -12.91
C LEU A 298 -13.77 -4.29 -11.63
N GLU A 299 -12.79 -3.54 -11.13
CA GLU A 299 -12.08 -3.86 -9.89
C GLU A 299 -12.46 -2.86 -8.81
N LEU A 300 -12.52 -3.35 -7.58
CA LEU A 300 -12.87 -2.54 -6.42
C LEU A 300 -11.64 -2.33 -5.56
N ARG A 301 -11.41 -1.07 -5.19
CA ARG A 301 -10.32 -0.67 -4.31
C ARG A 301 -10.85 0.00 -3.06
N ILE A 302 -10.24 -0.32 -1.92
CA ILE A 302 -10.52 0.32 -0.64
C ILE A 302 -9.20 0.71 0.00
N GLN A 303 -9.08 1.97 0.40
CA GLN A 303 -7.97 2.51 1.16
C GLN A 303 -8.46 3.05 2.51
N GLN A 304 -7.83 2.59 3.58
CA GLN A 304 -8.12 2.99 4.95
C GLN A 304 -6.83 3.51 5.58
N ARG A 305 -6.89 4.68 6.23
CA ARG A 305 -5.77 5.19 7.02
C ARG A 305 -6.30 5.74 8.33
N LEU A 306 -5.84 5.19 9.44
CA LEU A 306 -6.15 5.64 10.79
C LEU A 306 -4.85 6.08 11.46
N ALA A 307 -4.91 7.14 12.24
CA ALA A 307 -3.80 7.56 13.09
C ALA A 307 -4.32 8.18 14.37
N PHE A 308 -3.71 7.83 15.49
CA PHE A 308 -4.03 8.40 16.80
C PHE A 308 -2.74 8.76 17.51
N GLY A 309 -2.70 9.91 18.15
CA GLY A 309 -1.51 10.30 18.88
C GLY A 309 -1.61 11.63 19.61
N TYR A 310 -0.49 11.99 20.21
CA TYR A 310 -0.30 13.24 20.93
C TYR A 310 0.79 14.06 20.24
N ASN A 311 0.47 15.31 19.91
CA ASN A 311 1.38 16.23 19.26
C ASN A 311 1.76 17.39 20.21
N GLY A 312 3.05 17.53 20.49
CA GLY A 312 3.62 18.64 21.25
C GLY A 312 4.53 19.51 20.40
N ASN A 313 5.09 20.56 21.01
CA ASN A 313 5.98 21.51 20.32
C ASN A 313 7.24 20.84 19.74
N HIS A 314 7.81 19.89 20.47
CA HIS A 314 9.07 19.23 20.13
C HIS A 314 8.92 17.75 19.80
N ALA A 315 7.93 17.07 20.39
CA ALA A 315 7.75 15.63 20.19
C ALA A 315 6.33 15.31 19.72
N CYS A 316 6.19 14.20 18.99
CA CYS A 316 4.92 13.59 18.65
C CYS A 316 5.02 12.09 18.85
N VAL A 317 4.03 11.49 19.50
CA VAL A 317 3.95 10.05 19.70
C VAL A 317 2.60 9.57 19.24
N GLY A 318 2.55 8.41 18.59
CA GLY A 318 1.29 7.88 18.13
C GLY A 318 1.39 6.53 17.47
N VAL A 319 0.21 6.04 17.10
CA VAL A 319 0.01 4.83 16.31
C VAL A 319 -0.65 5.20 14.99
N SER A 320 -0.34 4.45 13.94
CA SER A 320 -0.99 4.57 12.65
C SER A 320 -1.24 3.20 12.06
N TYR A 321 -2.39 3.06 11.41
CA TYR A 321 -2.80 1.90 10.65
C TYR A 321 -3.10 2.34 9.22
N THR A 322 -2.51 1.67 8.24
CA THR A 322 -2.84 1.88 6.83
C THR A 322 -3.20 0.53 6.22
N ASN A 323 -4.27 0.49 5.44
CA ASN A 323 -4.68 -0.70 4.72
C ASN A 323 -5.15 -0.33 3.32
N GLU A 324 -4.77 -1.15 2.35
CA GLU A 324 -5.23 -1.07 0.97
C GLU A 324 -5.65 -2.46 0.54
N ARG A 325 -6.89 -2.58 0.07
CA ARG A 325 -7.47 -3.81 -0.45
C ARG A 325 -7.90 -3.58 -1.88
N SER A 326 -7.50 -4.45 -2.78
CA SER A 326 -8.04 -4.55 -4.13
C SER A 326 -8.68 -5.92 -4.33
N THR A 327 -9.77 -5.96 -5.10
CA THR A 327 -10.42 -7.20 -5.52
C THR A 327 -10.62 -7.17 -7.02
N ALA A 328 -10.11 -8.20 -7.69
CA ALA A 328 -10.27 -8.44 -9.11
C ALA A 328 -11.11 -9.69 -9.35
N ASN A 329 -12.02 -9.62 -10.32
CA ASN A 329 -12.78 -10.78 -10.77
C ASN A 329 -11.97 -11.53 -11.83
N LEU A 330 -11.90 -12.85 -11.72
CA LEU A 330 -11.24 -13.73 -12.71
C LEU A 330 -12.26 -14.50 -13.56
N GLY A 331 -13.51 -14.54 -13.11
CA GLY A 331 -14.63 -15.21 -13.75
C GLY A 331 -15.92 -14.98 -12.96
N PRO A 332 -17.05 -15.58 -13.35
CA PRO A 332 -18.27 -15.57 -12.56
C PRO A 332 -18.00 -16.17 -11.18
N ASP A 333 -18.31 -15.43 -10.11
CA ASP A 333 -18.14 -15.85 -8.71
C ASP A 333 -16.69 -16.23 -8.30
N VAL A 334 -15.68 -15.88 -9.10
CA VAL A 334 -14.27 -16.16 -8.79
C VAL A 334 -13.51 -14.85 -8.60
N THR A 335 -12.96 -14.66 -7.41
CA THR A 335 -12.25 -13.41 -7.07
C THR A 335 -10.82 -13.66 -6.60
N TYR A 336 -9.94 -12.75 -7.02
CA TYR A 336 -8.60 -12.57 -6.49
C TYR A 336 -8.61 -11.29 -5.64
N GLY A 337 -8.41 -11.45 -4.33
CA GLY A 337 -8.24 -10.37 -3.39
C GLY A 337 -6.77 -10.16 -3.06
N TRP A 338 -6.33 -8.91 -3.03
CA TRP A 338 -5.05 -8.53 -2.48
C TRP A 338 -5.27 -7.51 -1.37
N ASN A 339 -4.62 -7.71 -0.23
CA ASN A 339 -4.75 -6.83 0.93
C ASN A 339 -3.37 -6.58 1.53
N VAL A 340 -2.97 -5.32 1.58
CA VAL A 340 -1.68 -4.88 2.13
C VAL A 340 -1.89 -3.80 3.15
N GLY A 341 -1.17 -3.88 4.25
CA GLY A 341 -1.24 -2.85 5.26
C GLY A 341 -0.06 -2.84 6.20
N ASN A 342 -0.14 -1.88 7.12
CA ASN A 342 0.93 -1.57 8.03
C ASN A 342 0.35 -0.98 9.31
N PHE A 343 0.70 -1.61 10.44
CA PHE A 343 0.52 -1.03 11.74
C PHE A 343 1.86 -0.46 12.20
N ARG A 344 1.89 0.78 12.68
CA ARG A 344 3.11 1.47 13.11
C ARG A 344 2.89 2.19 14.43
N LEU A 345 3.78 1.96 15.38
CA LEU A 345 3.99 2.80 16.56
C LEU A 345 5.18 3.71 16.27
N PHE A 346 5.07 5.01 16.50
CA PHE A 346 6.15 5.95 16.23
C PHE A 346 6.33 6.97 17.36
N VAL A 347 7.58 7.39 17.51
CA VAL A 347 7.97 8.58 18.28
C VAL A 347 8.77 9.47 17.36
N ALA A 348 8.37 10.73 17.26
CA ALA A 348 8.98 11.75 16.42
C ALA A 348 9.49 12.91 17.30
N TYR A 349 10.67 13.43 16.97
CA TYR A 349 11.27 14.59 17.63
C TYR A 349 11.66 15.65 16.61
N ARG A 350 11.37 16.92 16.90
CA ARG A 350 11.50 18.07 16.01
C ARG A 350 12.59 18.99 16.50
N ILE A 351 13.63 19.13 15.68
CA ILE A 351 14.80 19.94 15.97
C ILE A 351 14.75 21.19 15.08
N PRO A 352 14.82 22.40 15.64
CA PRO A 352 15.01 23.60 14.84
C PRO A 352 16.43 23.60 14.26
N VAL A 353 16.54 23.35 12.95
CA VAL A 353 17.84 23.32 12.23
C VAL A 353 17.67 24.04 10.90
N ARG A 354 18.65 24.83 10.50
CA ARG A 354 18.75 25.41 9.14
C ARG A 354 19.84 24.69 8.36
N ILE A 355 19.46 23.82 7.43
CA ILE A 355 20.41 23.09 6.59
C ILE A 355 20.71 23.90 5.32
N GLY A 356 21.86 24.59 5.29
CA GLY A 356 22.21 25.57 4.24
C GLY A 356 22.29 25.03 2.82
N ILE A 357 22.68 23.76 2.63
CA ILE A 357 22.76 23.12 1.29
C ILE A 357 21.37 22.96 0.67
N ILE A 358 20.39 22.53 1.48
CA ILE A 358 19.00 22.32 1.03
C ILE A 358 18.33 23.66 0.74
N GLU A 359 18.61 24.70 1.54
CA GLU A 359 18.15 26.07 1.27
C GLU A 359 18.64 26.57 -0.08
N LYS A 360 19.92 26.35 -0.42
CA LYS A 360 20.52 26.75 -1.69
C LYS A 360 19.90 26.02 -2.88
N ALA A 361 19.63 24.71 -2.75
CA ALA A 361 18.96 23.92 -3.79
C ALA A 361 17.51 24.37 -4.01
N MET A 362 16.75 24.61 -2.94
CA MET A 362 15.37 25.07 -3.00
C MET A 362 15.24 26.48 -3.59
N ARG A 363 16.20 27.39 -3.32
CA ARG A 363 16.22 28.72 -3.94
C ARG A 363 16.43 28.65 -5.45
N ARG A 364 17.27 27.74 -5.94
CA ARG A 364 17.47 27.53 -7.38
C ARG A 364 16.21 27.01 -8.06
N LEU A 365 15.46 26.10 -7.42
CA LEU A 365 14.20 25.57 -7.95
C LEU A 365 13.04 26.58 -7.94
N LYS A 366 13.11 27.63 -7.12
CA LYS A 366 12.10 28.72 -7.09
C LYS A 366 12.46 29.92 -7.98
N GLY A 367 13.71 29.97 -8.48
CA GLY A 367 14.24 31.08 -9.28
C GLY A 367 14.25 30.82 -10.79
N THR A 368 13.62 29.74 -11.23
CA THR A 368 13.28 29.37 -12.62
C THR A 368 11.79 29.14 -12.68
#